data_AF-A0A920DQ54-F1
#
_entry.id   AF-A0A920DQ54-F1
#
_cell.length_a   1.000
_cell.length_b   1.000
_cell.length_c   1.000
_cell.angle_alpha   90.00
_cell.angle_beta   90.00
_cell.angle_gamma   90.00
#
_symmetry.space_group_name_H-M   'P 1'
#
loop_
_entity.id
_entity.type
_entity.pdbx_description
1 polymer ?
#
loop_
_entity_poly.entity_id
_entity_poly.type
_entity_poly.pdbx_seq_one_letter_code
_entity_poly.pdbx_strand_id
1 'polypeptide(L)'
;MGDLDLKDELTDPFLLNPPDSYNAEMHAKSRDTFEIAKKPEISGWGGPFVMAAANTRVVRRSAALLSQRQEPYGSNFTYQEFAFNASRGQAIRSALGLGAMALVVMTPLRKLVRPLLKQPGEGPTEAERDNGWFDCKFIVETESGEKSVFAMHGKGDPGYKVTSKLVSECALCLVENADELPGGDGYGGVLTSASGLGEVLIARLSKVGIHFDGPFNA
;
A
#
# COMPACT_ATOMS: atom_id res chain seq x y z
N MET A 1 -12.85 19.90 -0.42
CA MET A 1 -12.99 18.74 0.49
C MET A 1 -13.74 19.16 1.77
N GLY A 2 -14.83 19.94 1.63
CA GLY A 2 -15.49 20.63 2.75
C GLY A 2 -17.00 20.42 2.86
N ASP A 3 -17.64 19.68 1.94
CA ASP A 3 -19.10 19.52 1.91
C ASP A 3 -19.58 18.09 2.23
N LEU A 4 -18.66 17.16 2.48
CA LEU A 4 -18.99 15.80 2.89
C LEU A 4 -18.47 15.62 4.33
N ASP A 5 -19.38 15.52 5.29
CA ASP A 5 -19.07 15.35 6.72
C ASP A 5 -18.62 13.91 7.05
N LEU A 6 -17.55 13.46 6.38
CA LEU A 6 -17.04 12.09 6.41
C LEU A 6 -15.96 11.90 7.48
N LYS A 7 -15.81 12.82 8.44
CA LYS A 7 -14.65 12.84 9.32
C LYS A 7 -14.52 11.55 10.14
N ASP A 8 -15.64 11.04 10.64
CA ASP A 8 -15.65 9.82 11.44
C ASP A 8 -15.43 8.58 10.56
N GLU A 9 -16.05 8.56 9.37
CA GLU A 9 -15.92 7.47 8.38
C GLU A 9 -14.49 7.32 7.85
N LEU A 10 -13.77 8.42 7.62
CA LEU A 10 -12.39 8.40 7.11
C LEU A 10 -11.41 7.68 8.05
N THR A 11 -11.76 7.57 9.33
CA THR A 11 -10.94 6.85 10.32
C THR A 11 -11.23 5.35 10.38
N ASP A 12 -12.32 4.88 9.78
CA ASP A 12 -12.67 3.46 9.75
C ASP A 12 -11.64 2.67 8.90
N PRO A 13 -10.93 1.69 9.48
CA PRO A 13 -9.97 0.86 8.75
C PRO A 13 -10.63 -0.03 7.67
N PHE A 14 -11.95 -0.19 7.71
CA PHE A 14 -12.76 -0.96 6.76
C PHE A 14 -13.70 -0.09 5.92
N LEU A 15 -13.48 1.23 5.84
CA LEU A 15 -14.31 2.17 5.07
C LEU A 15 -14.62 1.72 3.63
N LEU A 16 -13.66 1.08 2.96
CA LEU A 16 -13.80 0.64 1.57
C LEU A 16 -14.35 -0.78 1.44
N ASN A 17 -14.67 -1.46 2.53
CA ASN A 17 -15.10 -2.85 2.50
C ASN A 17 -16.62 -2.98 2.29
N PRO A 18 -17.09 -4.05 1.63
CA PRO A 18 -18.52 -4.40 1.64
C PRO A 18 -19.04 -4.57 3.08
N PRO A 19 -20.33 -4.28 3.35
CA PRO A 19 -20.95 -4.60 4.64
C PRO A 19 -20.74 -6.07 5.02
N ASP A 20 -20.60 -6.35 6.31
CA ASP A 20 -20.45 -7.70 6.89
C ASP A 20 -19.23 -8.49 6.40
N SER A 21 -18.25 -7.85 5.76
CA SER A 21 -17.04 -8.51 5.23
C SER A 21 -15.88 -8.62 6.22
N TYR A 22 -16.08 -8.22 7.48
CA TYR A 22 -15.09 -8.31 8.54
C TYR A 22 -15.75 -8.61 9.89
N ASN A 23 -14.99 -9.18 10.81
CA ASN A 23 -15.44 -9.46 12.18
C ASN A 23 -14.76 -8.52 13.20
N ALA A 24 -15.20 -8.59 14.46
CA ALA A 24 -14.68 -7.75 15.54
C ALA A 24 -13.16 -7.93 15.78
N GLU A 25 -12.64 -9.14 15.56
CA GLU A 25 -11.22 -9.45 15.73
C GLU A 25 -10.37 -8.77 14.64
N MET A 26 -10.78 -8.90 13.38
CA MET A 26 -10.14 -8.22 12.24
C MET A 26 -10.13 -6.70 12.46
N HIS A 27 -11.24 -6.15 12.95
CA HIS A 27 -11.35 -4.72 13.25
C HIS A 27 -10.39 -4.28 14.37
N ALA A 28 -10.29 -5.04 15.46
CA ALA A 28 -9.39 -4.73 16.56
C ALA A 28 -7.91 -4.73 16.15
N LYS A 29 -7.51 -5.66 15.28
CA LYS A 29 -6.13 -5.84 14.79
C LYS A 29 -5.73 -4.92 13.63
N SER A 30 -6.69 -4.21 13.04
CA SER A 30 -6.49 -3.39 11.82
C SER A 30 -6.48 -1.88 12.08
N ARG A 31 -6.50 -1.45 13.35
CA ARG A 31 -6.42 -0.03 13.69
C ARG A 31 -5.10 0.56 13.19
N ASP A 32 -5.16 1.76 12.63
CA ASP A 32 -3.97 2.50 12.24
C ASP A 32 -3.20 2.91 13.50
N THR A 33 -2.11 2.21 13.81
CA THR A 33 -1.28 2.48 14.99
C THR A 33 0.00 3.20 14.60
N PHE A 34 0.39 4.16 15.44
CA PHE A 34 1.68 4.80 15.36
C PHE A 34 2.69 3.98 16.19
N GLU A 35 3.12 2.84 15.63
CA GLU A 35 3.95 1.87 16.34
C GLU A 35 5.37 1.81 15.77
N ILE A 36 6.35 1.58 16.65
CA ILE A 36 7.70 1.17 16.29
C ILE A 36 7.84 -0.31 16.64
N ALA A 37 7.82 -1.16 15.62
CA ALA A 37 7.78 -2.61 15.76
C ALA A 37 9.09 -3.25 15.28
N LYS A 38 9.69 -4.15 16.07
CA LYS A 38 10.83 -4.96 15.58
C LYS A 38 10.30 -5.98 14.57
N LYS A 39 10.98 -6.11 13.43
CA LYS A 39 10.64 -7.06 12.35
C LYS A 39 11.86 -7.98 12.11
N PRO A 40 12.01 -9.06 12.91
CA PRO A 40 13.18 -9.95 12.82
C PRO A 40 13.33 -10.60 11.45
N GLU A 41 12.22 -10.90 10.78
CA GLU A 41 12.15 -11.58 9.48
C GLU A 41 12.86 -10.80 8.35
N ILE A 42 13.06 -9.50 8.55
CA ILE A 42 13.78 -8.60 7.62
C ILE A 42 14.94 -7.88 8.31
N SER A 43 15.37 -8.37 9.47
CA SER A 43 16.46 -7.78 10.27
C SER A 43 16.34 -6.27 10.50
N GLY A 44 15.11 -5.80 10.75
CA GLY A 44 14.82 -4.36 10.79
C GLY A 44 13.74 -3.95 11.78
N TRP A 45 13.29 -2.71 11.61
CA TRP A 45 12.24 -2.08 12.40
C TRP A 45 11.21 -1.44 11.48
N GLY A 46 9.94 -1.73 11.73
CA GLY A 46 8.83 -1.00 11.17
C GLY A 46 8.60 0.29 11.95
N GLY A 47 8.39 1.39 11.24
CA GLY A 47 7.91 2.64 11.80
C GLY A 47 6.67 3.14 11.06
N PRO A 48 6.03 4.21 11.53
CA PRO A 48 4.83 4.77 10.91
C PRO A 48 5.07 5.18 9.46
N PHE A 49 4.12 4.84 8.59
CA PHE A 49 4.17 5.14 7.16
C PHE A 49 2.98 6.02 6.76
N VAL A 50 3.26 7.12 6.07
CA VAL A 50 2.25 8.14 5.71
C VAL A 50 1.09 7.58 4.91
N MET A 51 1.37 6.70 3.96
CA MET A 51 0.36 6.17 3.05
C MET A 51 -0.36 4.93 3.60
N ALA A 52 0.05 4.42 4.77
CA ALA A 52 -0.54 3.20 5.35
C ALA A 52 -2.06 3.33 5.53
N ALA A 53 -2.54 4.50 5.97
CA ALA A 53 -3.97 4.72 6.14
C ALA A 53 -4.73 4.55 4.80
N ALA A 54 -4.24 5.08 3.69
CA ALA A 54 -4.88 4.92 2.39
C ALA A 54 -4.75 3.48 1.86
N ASN A 55 -3.53 2.95 1.87
CA ASN A 55 -3.21 1.68 1.22
C ASN A 55 -3.88 0.48 1.91
N THR A 56 -3.85 0.44 3.24
CA THR A 56 -4.40 -0.70 4.00
C THR A 56 -5.88 -0.91 3.73
N ARG A 57 -6.65 0.16 3.50
CA ARG A 57 -8.08 0.10 3.14
C ARG A 57 -8.29 -0.51 1.75
N VAL A 58 -7.42 -0.21 0.79
CA VAL A 58 -7.44 -0.84 -0.55
C VAL A 58 -7.09 -2.33 -0.47
N VAL A 59 -6.09 -2.70 0.36
CA VAL A 59 -5.72 -4.11 0.57
C VAL A 59 -6.85 -4.89 1.24
N ARG A 60 -7.47 -4.32 2.28
CA ARG A 60 -8.63 -4.95 2.96
C ARG A 60 -9.85 -5.07 2.04
N ARG A 61 -10.10 -4.07 1.18
CA ARG A 61 -11.13 -4.18 0.13
C ARG A 61 -10.83 -5.33 -0.82
N SER A 62 -9.57 -5.46 -1.24
CA SER A 62 -9.14 -6.58 -2.11
C SER A 62 -9.42 -7.93 -1.45
N ALA A 63 -9.05 -8.10 -0.17
CA ALA A 63 -9.29 -9.33 0.57
C ALA A 63 -10.79 -9.66 0.68
N ALA A 64 -11.64 -8.65 0.92
CA ALA A 64 -13.08 -8.85 0.98
C ALA A 64 -13.70 -9.23 -0.38
N LEU A 65 -13.30 -8.56 -1.47
CA LEU A 65 -13.79 -8.87 -2.82
C LEU A 65 -13.37 -10.28 -3.28
N LEU A 66 -12.15 -10.70 -2.95
CA LEU A 66 -11.65 -12.05 -3.24
C LEU A 66 -12.35 -13.11 -2.38
N SER A 67 -12.64 -12.81 -1.11
CA SER A 67 -13.43 -13.71 -0.24
C SER A 67 -14.84 -13.95 -0.80
N GLN A 68 -15.51 -12.92 -1.31
CA GLN A 68 -16.81 -13.06 -1.99
C GLN A 68 -16.75 -13.98 -3.22
N ARG A 69 -15.57 -14.06 -3.87
CA ARG A 69 -15.28 -14.96 -4.98
C ARG A 69 -14.79 -16.35 -4.57
N GLN A 70 -14.81 -16.69 -3.28
CA GLN A 70 -14.27 -17.94 -2.74
C GLN A 70 -12.75 -18.12 -2.96
N GLU A 71 -12.02 -17.01 -3.04
CA GLU A 71 -10.55 -16.95 -3.16
C GLU A 71 -9.92 -16.16 -1.99
N PRO A 72 -10.28 -16.43 -0.72
CA PRO A 72 -9.85 -15.60 0.40
C PRO A 72 -8.35 -15.70 0.67
N TYR A 73 -7.73 -14.60 1.12
CA TYR A 73 -6.37 -14.63 1.70
C TYR A 73 -6.29 -15.40 3.02
N GLY A 74 -7.42 -15.55 3.72
CA GLY A 74 -7.55 -16.22 5.01
C GLY A 74 -8.82 -15.77 5.74
N SER A 75 -9.29 -16.58 6.70
CA SER A 75 -10.57 -16.33 7.40
C SER A 75 -10.51 -15.11 8.31
N ASN A 76 -9.35 -14.84 8.90
CA ASN A 76 -9.09 -13.73 9.81
C ASN A 76 -7.97 -12.82 9.29
N PHE A 77 -7.98 -12.54 7.97
CA PHE A 77 -6.94 -11.75 7.33
C PHE A 77 -6.81 -10.35 7.97
N THR A 78 -5.58 -9.98 8.30
CA THR A 78 -5.24 -8.65 8.81
C THR A 78 -4.01 -8.13 8.07
N TYR A 79 -3.92 -6.80 7.94
CA TYR A 79 -2.85 -6.17 7.17
C TYR A 79 -2.45 -4.84 7.79
N GLN A 80 -1.15 -4.60 7.83
CA GLN A 80 -0.51 -3.40 8.35
C GLN A 80 0.67 -3.01 7.45
N GLU A 81 0.93 -1.71 7.33
CA GLU A 81 2.05 -1.19 6.56
C GLU A 81 2.98 -0.36 7.43
N PHE A 82 4.29 -0.54 7.21
CA PHE A 82 5.33 0.14 7.96
C PHE A 82 6.41 0.66 7.02
N ALA A 83 6.99 1.80 7.39
CA ALA A 83 8.24 2.26 6.81
C ALA A 83 9.38 1.42 7.38
N PHE A 84 10.21 0.84 6.51
CA PHE A 84 11.38 0.08 6.92
C PHE A 84 12.46 0.99 7.48
N ASN A 85 13.08 0.57 8.58
CA ASN A 85 14.22 1.23 9.20
C ASN A 85 15.25 0.17 9.66
N ALA A 86 16.53 0.39 9.37
CA ALA A 86 17.57 -0.59 9.71
C ALA A 86 17.84 -0.71 11.22
N SER A 87 17.40 0.25 12.02
CA SER A 87 17.56 0.19 13.48
C SER A 87 16.43 0.91 14.22
N ARG A 88 16.26 0.56 15.50
CA ARG A 88 15.26 1.20 16.38
C ARG A 88 15.44 2.72 16.45
N GLY A 89 16.69 3.19 16.53
CA GLY A 89 17.00 4.62 16.59
C GLY A 89 16.66 5.35 15.28
N GLN A 90 16.80 4.69 14.13
CA GLN A 90 16.31 5.22 12.86
C GLN A 90 14.77 5.30 12.86
N ALA A 91 14.09 4.23 13.28
CA ALA A 91 12.62 4.21 13.36
C ALA A 91 12.06 5.34 14.25
N ILE A 92 12.67 5.58 15.42
CA ILE A 92 12.29 6.68 16.31
C ILE A 92 12.47 8.05 15.62
N ARG A 93 13.61 8.28 14.96
CA ARG A 93 13.87 9.55 14.25
C ARG A 93 12.90 9.75 13.09
N SER A 94 12.64 8.72 12.30
CA SER A 94 11.67 8.75 11.20
C SER A 94 10.26 9.06 11.72
N ALA A 95 9.85 8.43 12.81
CA ALA A 95 8.56 8.67 13.46
C ALA A 95 8.44 10.12 13.97
N LEU A 96 9.46 10.63 14.67
CA LEU A 96 9.49 12.03 15.13
C LEU A 96 9.46 13.02 13.96
N GLY A 97 10.22 12.73 12.88
CA GLY A 97 10.23 13.55 11.66
C GLY A 97 8.86 13.60 11.00
N LEU A 98 8.16 12.46 10.94
CA LEU A 98 6.80 12.41 10.42
C LEU A 98 5.82 13.20 11.32
N GLY A 99 5.91 13.05 12.64
CA GLY A 99 5.11 13.82 13.59
C GLY A 99 5.32 15.34 13.45
N ALA A 100 6.58 15.76 13.28
CA ALA A 100 6.92 17.16 13.02
C ALA A 100 6.36 17.65 11.67
N MET A 101 6.45 16.85 10.61
CA MET A 101 5.86 17.18 9.32
C MET A 101 4.33 17.34 9.43
N ALA A 102 3.66 16.42 10.12
CA ALA A 102 2.22 16.50 10.37
C ALA A 102 1.86 17.79 11.11
N LEU A 103 2.62 18.15 12.16
CA LEU A 103 2.43 19.41 12.89
C LEU A 103 2.57 20.62 11.97
N VAL A 104 3.60 20.64 11.11
CA VAL A 104 3.80 21.75 10.15
C VAL A 104 2.62 21.85 9.18
N VAL A 105 2.15 20.73 8.63
CA VAL A 105 1.05 20.68 7.65
C VAL A 105 -0.30 21.07 8.27
N MET A 106 -0.55 20.65 9.52
CA MET A 106 -1.80 20.89 10.24
C MET A 106 -1.90 22.29 10.86
N THR A 107 -0.78 22.99 11.03
CA THR A 107 -0.73 24.33 11.63
C THR A 107 -0.50 25.41 10.57
N PRO A 108 -0.65 26.70 10.91
CA PRO A 108 -0.30 27.80 10.00
C PRO A 108 1.17 27.80 9.53
N LEU A 109 2.07 27.03 10.17
CA LEU A 109 3.47 26.88 9.77
C LEU A 109 3.63 26.38 8.33
N ARG A 110 2.65 25.64 7.79
CA ARG A 110 2.63 25.24 6.37
C ARG A 110 2.87 26.41 5.41
N LYS A 111 2.42 27.63 5.76
CA LYS A 111 2.59 28.82 4.92
C LYS A 111 4.05 29.26 4.82
N LEU A 112 4.86 28.99 5.83
CA LEU A 112 6.28 29.34 5.86
C LEU A 112 7.14 28.35 5.08
N VAL A 113 6.77 27.06 5.08
CA VAL A 113 7.52 26.02 4.34
C VAL A 113 7.07 25.85 2.90
N ARG A 114 5.85 26.29 2.54
CA ARG A 114 5.31 26.16 1.18
C ARG A 114 6.22 26.71 0.07
N PRO A 115 6.93 27.84 0.23
CA PRO A 115 7.86 28.34 -0.79
C PRO A 115 9.09 27.44 -1.01
N LEU A 116 9.42 26.58 -0.03
CA LEU A 116 10.57 25.66 -0.10
C LEU A 116 10.21 24.31 -0.73
N LEU A 117 8.92 24.02 -0.87
CA LEU A 117 8.44 22.79 -1.50
C LEU A 117 8.33 23.00 -3.01
N LYS A 118 8.52 21.91 -3.77
CA LYS A 118 8.28 21.90 -5.22
C LYS A 118 6.87 22.37 -5.52
N GLN A 119 6.73 23.30 -6.46
CA GLN A 119 5.43 23.80 -6.86
C GLN A 119 4.68 22.73 -7.68
N PRO A 120 3.34 22.76 -7.67
CA PRO A 120 2.55 21.92 -8.57
C PRO A 120 3.04 22.05 -10.02
N GLY A 121 3.37 20.93 -10.64
CA GLY A 121 3.88 20.88 -12.02
C GLY A 121 5.41 20.81 -12.15
N GLU A 122 6.20 21.07 -11.11
CA GLU A 122 7.66 21.00 -11.19
C GLU A 122 8.18 19.55 -11.09
N GLY A 123 7.60 18.74 -10.20
CA GLY A 123 7.94 17.31 -10.05
C GLY A 123 9.43 16.99 -9.83
N PRO A 124 9.80 15.71 -9.71
CA PRO A 124 11.19 15.29 -9.78
C PRO A 124 11.77 15.47 -11.18
N THR A 125 13.03 15.89 -11.23
CA THR A 125 13.84 15.92 -12.46
C THR A 125 13.91 14.51 -13.06
N GLU A 126 14.25 14.42 -14.35
CA GLU A 126 14.45 13.12 -15.01
C GLU A 126 15.51 12.27 -14.29
N ALA A 127 16.62 12.87 -13.89
CA ALA A 127 17.67 12.16 -13.15
C ALA A 127 17.16 11.64 -11.78
N GLU A 128 16.38 12.42 -11.03
CA GLU A 128 15.75 11.96 -9.79
C GLU A 128 14.77 10.80 -10.06
N ARG A 129 13.98 10.90 -11.14
CA ARG A 129 13.04 9.85 -11.55
C ARG A 129 13.72 8.57 -11.98
N ASP A 130 14.86 8.65 -12.64
CA ASP A 130 15.56 7.50 -13.22
C ASP A 130 16.43 6.77 -12.22
N ASN A 131 17.01 7.50 -11.26
CA ASN A 131 17.85 6.93 -10.21
C ASN A 131 17.07 6.50 -8.96
N GLY A 132 15.78 6.83 -8.89
CA GLY A 132 14.91 6.35 -7.83
C GLY A 132 14.69 4.83 -7.88
N TRP A 133 14.14 4.28 -6.80
CA TRP A 133 13.78 2.88 -6.68
C TRP A 133 12.78 2.69 -5.54
N PHE A 134 12.16 1.50 -5.49
CA PHE A 134 11.39 1.06 -4.33
C PHE A 134 11.67 -0.41 -4.03
N ASP A 135 11.53 -0.77 -2.76
CA ASP A 135 11.59 -2.16 -2.29
C ASP A 135 10.57 -2.33 -1.16
N CYS A 136 9.56 -3.15 -1.41
CA CYS A 136 8.54 -3.54 -0.46
C CYS A 136 8.82 -4.96 0.01
N LYS A 137 8.90 -5.17 1.33
CA LYS A 137 8.95 -6.51 1.93
C LYS A 137 7.59 -6.84 2.55
N PHE A 138 7.08 -8.02 2.25
CA PHE A 138 5.83 -8.54 2.78
C PHE A 138 6.14 -9.69 3.72
N ILE A 139 5.94 -9.48 5.02
CA ILE A 139 6.02 -10.54 6.02
C ILE A 139 4.64 -11.15 6.13
N VAL A 140 4.50 -12.39 5.70
CA VAL A 140 3.24 -13.15 5.72
C VAL A 140 3.30 -14.12 6.88
N GLU A 141 2.27 -14.13 7.72
CA GLU A 141 2.09 -15.06 8.83
C GLU A 141 0.78 -15.83 8.62
N THR A 142 0.86 -17.16 8.61
CA THR A 142 -0.29 -18.05 8.46
C THR A 142 -1.00 -18.26 9.80
N GLU A 143 -2.21 -18.84 9.78
CA GLU A 143 -2.96 -19.16 11.00
C GLU A 143 -2.23 -20.20 11.89
N SER A 144 -1.35 -21.04 11.31
CA SER A 144 -0.48 -21.96 12.06
C SER A 144 0.78 -21.30 12.63
N GLY A 145 0.99 -20.01 12.39
CA GLY A 145 2.15 -19.24 12.85
C GLY A 145 3.40 -19.38 11.98
N GLU A 146 3.30 -20.05 10.82
CA GLU A 146 4.40 -20.11 9.85
C GLU A 146 4.59 -18.74 9.19
N LYS A 147 5.84 -18.32 9.07
CA LYS A 147 6.21 -17.02 8.50
C LYS A 147 7.04 -17.17 7.23
N SER A 148 6.76 -16.31 6.26
CA SER A 148 7.52 -16.20 5.01
C SER A 148 7.66 -14.74 4.61
N VAL A 149 8.76 -14.42 3.93
CA VAL A 149 8.99 -13.06 3.41
C VAL A 149 8.92 -13.06 1.89
N PHE A 150 8.18 -12.12 1.32
CA PHE A 150 8.15 -11.84 -0.11
C PHE A 150 8.66 -10.43 -0.37
N ALA A 151 9.04 -10.14 -1.60
CA ALA A 151 9.47 -8.82 -2.02
C ALA A 151 8.80 -8.37 -3.31
N MET A 152 8.52 -7.07 -3.40
CA MET A 152 8.18 -6.39 -4.66
C MET A 152 9.09 -5.18 -4.81
N HIS A 153 9.85 -5.11 -5.90
CA HIS A 153 10.82 -4.03 -6.11
C HIS A 153 10.94 -3.63 -7.57
N GLY A 154 11.54 -2.46 -7.80
CA GLY A 154 11.78 -1.98 -9.16
C GLY A 154 12.53 -0.66 -9.19
N LYS A 155 13.05 -0.33 -10.38
CA LYS A 155 13.75 0.93 -10.64
C LYS A 155 12.78 2.03 -11.07
N GLY A 156 13.12 3.25 -10.68
CA GLY A 156 12.37 4.47 -10.89
C GLY A 156 11.85 5.05 -9.58
N ASP A 157 11.73 6.37 -9.53
CA ASP A 157 11.09 7.06 -8.40
C ASP A 157 9.68 6.50 -8.14
N PRO A 158 9.37 6.10 -6.89
CA PRO A 158 8.08 5.50 -6.56
C PRO A 158 6.90 6.45 -6.75
N GLY A 159 7.09 7.75 -6.52
CA GLY A 159 6.01 8.75 -6.54
C GLY A 159 5.54 9.11 -7.94
N TYR A 160 6.43 9.10 -8.93
CA TYR A 160 6.14 9.51 -10.30
C TYR A 160 6.41 8.39 -11.30
N LYS A 161 7.67 8.00 -11.52
CA LYS A 161 8.03 7.12 -12.64
C LYS A 161 7.40 5.73 -12.49
N VAL A 162 7.49 5.14 -11.30
CA VAL A 162 6.88 3.83 -11.02
C VAL A 162 5.36 3.96 -10.99
N THR A 163 4.81 4.97 -10.33
CA THR A 163 3.35 5.18 -10.29
C THR A 163 2.74 5.31 -11.69
N SER A 164 3.34 6.11 -12.59
CA SER A 164 2.91 6.21 -13.99
C SER A 164 2.97 4.87 -14.71
N LYS A 165 4.02 4.07 -14.47
CA LYS A 165 4.13 2.72 -15.02
C LYS A 165 3.02 1.80 -14.51
N LEU A 166 2.77 1.76 -13.19
CA LEU A 166 1.72 0.93 -12.59
C LEU A 166 0.35 1.26 -13.17
N VAL A 167 -0.01 2.55 -13.23
CA VAL A 167 -1.31 3.00 -13.77
C VAL A 167 -1.44 2.69 -15.26
N SER A 168 -0.36 2.86 -16.03
CA SER A 168 -0.36 2.54 -17.46
C SER A 168 -0.55 1.05 -17.71
N GLU A 169 0.13 0.18 -16.96
CA GLU A 169 -0.05 -1.27 -17.09
C GLU A 169 -1.44 -1.73 -16.63
N CYS A 170 -2.04 -1.08 -15.63
CA CYS A 170 -3.45 -1.31 -15.30
C CYS A 170 -4.37 -0.99 -16.47
N ALA A 171 -4.17 0.16 -17.13
CA ALA A 171 -4.97 0.53 -18.30
C ALA A 171 -4.78 -0.44 -19.47
N LEU A 172 -3.54 -0.89 -19.71
CA LEU A 172 -3.26 -1.86 -20.77
C LEU A 172 -3.83 -3.25 -20.46
N CYS A 173 -3.89 -3.69 -19.19
CA CYS A 173 -4.63 -4.91 -18.82
C CYS A 173 -6.09 -4.84 -19.30
N LEU A 174 -6.75 -3.71 -19.05
CA LEU A 174 -8.16 -3.52 -19.39
C LEU A 174 -8.41 -3.51 -20.90
N VAL A 175 -7.47 -2.98 -21.69
CA VAL A 175 -7.64 -2.83 -23.15
C VAL A 175 -7.18 -4.06 -23.91
N GLU A 176 -6.07 -4.67 -23.50
CA GLU A 176 -5.40 -5.72 -24.29
C GLU A 176 -5.66 -7.14 -23.78
N ASN A 177 -6.14 -7.30 -22.53
CA ASN A 177 -6.28 -8.59 -21.87
C ASN A 177 -7.67 -8.77 -21.23
N ALA A 178 -8.71 -8.13 -21.76
CA ALA A 178 -10.06 -8.13 -21.20
C ALA A 178 -10.60 -9.55 -20.93
N ASP A 179 -10.41 -10.47 -21.89
CA ASP A 179 -10.88 -11.86 -21.81
C ASP A 179 -10.12 -12.71 -20.77
N GLU A 180 -8.98 -12.23 -20.27
CA GLU A 180 -8.13 -12.90 -19.28
C GLU A 180 -8.35 -12.35 -17.86
N LEU A 181 -9.16 -11.29 -17.71
CA LEU A 181 -9.33 -10.63 -16.42
C LEU A 181 -10.12 -11.50 -15.42
N PRO A 182 -9.76 -11.44 -14.12
CA PRO A 182 -10.46 -12.19 -13.09
C PRO A 182 -11.97 -11.91 -13.06
N GLY A 183 -12.79 -12.97 -12.96
CA GLY A 183 -14.24 -12.88 -12.87
C GLY A 183 -15.00 -12.85 -14.21
N GLY A 184 -14.31 -12.66 -15.34
CA GLY A 184 -14.89 -12.68 -16.69
C GLY A 184 -15.83 -11.50 -17.00
N ASP A 185 -16.45 -11.51 -18.19
CA ASP A 185 -17.19 -10.38 -18.79
C ASP A 185 -18.34 -9.82 -17.93
N GLY A 186 -18.90 -10.64 -17.04
CA GLY A 186 -19.99 -10.23 -16.15
C GLY A 186 -19.52 -9.60 -14.84
N TYR A 187 -18.21 -9.59 -14.56
CA TYR A 187 -17.64 -9.10 -13.31
C TYR A 187 -17.17 -7.65 -13.46
N GLY A 188 -17.57 -6.78 -12.53
CA GLY A 188 -17.27 -5.36 -12.62
C GLY A 188 -17.66 -4.57 -11.38
N GLY A 189 -17.64 -3.24 -11.52
CA GLY A 189 -17.87 -2.29 -10.43
C GLY A 189 -16.57 -1.60 -9.98
N VAL A 190 -16.54 -1.12 -8.74
CA VAL A 190 -15.36 -0.45 -8.17
C VAL A 190 -14.39 -1.50 -7.61
N LEU A 191 -13.54 -2.06 -8.47
CA LEU A 191 -12.59 -3.11 -8.11
C LEU A 191 -11.24 -2.55 -7.65
N THR A 192 -10.37 -3.43 -7.15
CA THR A 192 -8.96 -3.13 -6.89
C THR A 192 -8.08 -3.79 -7.95
N SER A 193 -6.80 -3.41 -8.03
CA SER A 193 -5.86 -4.06 -8.94
C SER A 193 -5.76 -5.57 -8.68
N ALA A 194 -5.77 -5.98 -7.41
CA ALA A 194 -5.74 -7.39 -7.04
C ALA A 194 -7.02 -8.13 -7.46
N SER A 195 -8.21 -7.57 -7.21
CA SER A 195 -9.47 -8.27 -7.49
C SER A 195 -9.90 -8.21 -8.96
N GLY A 196 -9.53 -7.15 -9.68
CA GLY A 196 -9.98 -6.89 -11.05
C GLY A 196 -8.95 -7.12 -12.14
N LEU A 197 -7.65 -7.15 -11.82
CA LEU A 197 -6.59 -7.39 -12.80
C LEU A 197 -5.73 -8.61 -12.46
N GLY A 198 -5.48 -8.86 -11.18
CA GLY A 198 -4.88 -10.10 -10.67
C GLY A 198 -3.56 -10.46 -11.35
N GLU A 199 -3.40 -11.74 -11.71
CA GLU A 199 -2.20 -12.30 -12.32
C GLU A 199 -1.86 -11.67 -13.69
N VAL A 200 -2.85 -11.19 -14.44
CA VAL A 200 -2.61 -10.49 -15.71
C VAL A 200 -1.76 -9.25 -15.46
N LEU A 201 -2.08 -8.47 -14.42
CA LEU A 201 -1.27 -7.31 -14.04
C LEU A 201 0.13 -7.71 -13.58
N ILE A 202 0.28 -8.77 -12.77
CA ILE A 202 1.59 -9.25 -12.31
C ILE A 202 2.49 -9.62 -13.49
N ALA A 203 1.94 -10.35 -14.48
CA ALA A 203 2.67 -10.73 -15.68
C ALA A 203 3.10 -9.52 -16.51
N ARG A 204 2.25 -8.49 -16.63
CA ARG A 204 2.59 -7.24 -17.33
C ARG A 204 3.66 -6.44 -16.60
N LEU A 205 3.49 -6.24 -15.30
CA LEU A 205 4.44 -5.52 -14.44
C LEU A 205 5.84 -6.15 -14.49
N SER A 206 5.91 -7.48 -14.52
CA SER A 206 7.16 -8.22 -14.69
C SER A 206 7.89 -7.89 -15.99
N LYS A 207 7.16 -7.70 -17.11
CA LYS A 207 7.74 -7.32 -18.41
C LYS A 207 8.31 -5.90 -18.42
N VAL A 208 7.87 -5.03 -17.51
CA VAL A 208 8.31 -3.62 -17.41
C VAL A 208 9.23 -3.35 -16.21
N GLY A 209 9.86 -4.41 -15.69
CA GLY A 209 10.93 -4.32 -14.67
C GLY A 209 10.42 -4.05 -13.26
N ILE A 210 9.24 -4.56 -12.93
CA ILE A 210 8.76 -4.70 -11.56
C ILE A 210 8.89 -6.18 -11.19
N HIS A 211 9.63 -6.47 -10.14
CA HIS A 211 9.98 -7.83 -9.76
C HIS A 211 9.19 -8.25 -8.52
N PHE A 212 8.81 -9.53 -8.49
CA PHE A 212 8.13 -10.17 -7.38
C PHE A 212 8.93 -11.41 -6.99
N ASP A 213 9.53 -11.41 -5.80
CA ASP A 213 10.42 -12.47 -5.36
C ASP A 213 9.93 -13.12 -4.05
N GLY A 214 10.33 -14.38 -3.85
CA GLY A 214 10.06 -15.16 -2.64
C GLY A 214 9.36 -16.50 -2.93
N PRO A 215 9.00 -17.26 -1.88
CA PRO A 215 9.26 -16.93 -0.48
C PRO A 215 10.75 -17.01 -0.13
N PHE A 216 11.20 -16.06 0.69
CA PHE A 216 12.46 -16.15 1.43
C PHE A 216 12.16 -16.73 2.81
N ASN A 217 13.00 -17.65 3.28
CA ASN A 217 12.91 -18.15 4.64
C ASN A 217 13.16 -17.00 5.62
N ALA A 218 12.21 -16.80 6.55
CA ALA A 218 12.23 -15.77 7.58
C ALA A 218 13.22 -16.08 8.71
#